data_AF-A0A2N5KBK7-F1
#
_entry.id   AF-A0A2N5KBK7-F1
#
_cell.length_a   1.000
_cell.length_b   1.000
_cell.length_c   1.000
_cell.angle_alpha   90.00
_cell.angle_beta   90.00
_cell.angle_gamma   90.00
#
_symmetry.space_group_name_H-M   'P 1'
#
loop_
_entity.id
_entity.type
_entity.pdbx_description
1 polymer ?
#
loop_
_entity_poly.entity_id
_entity_poly.type
_entity_poly.pdbx_seq_one_letter_code
_entity_poly.pdbx_strand_id
1 'polypeptide(L)'
;MKKLLLEKIRLSQYFIFLLVIFGLLVAVVPEVTFNSGALTLFSVNSFLYGFYIAPILAAQRSRIEELHRIVRAEANAIFAMVLSVKKLPKGLRNEIQEMFLEYLRASIKQRRAGEGEKKYEQLISFCLDYKGEHQETIDKLLDKLVTNQQNRTNFTMQMNNRVFSNEWMIMLVLFSVTLSFVILLDASSGVIYQLLAAMLCTGLTMLLVILVKMSTLTHKKAKQMWDPYKKLVESHFHRID
;
A
#
# COMPACT_ATOMS: atom_id res chain seq x y z
N MET A 1 15.53 -8.23 -9.51
CA MET A 1 15.62 -8.72 -8.11
C MET A 1 14.70 -8.00 -7.12
N LYS A 2 14.69 -6.65 -7.01
CA LYS A 2 13.85 -5.91 -6.03
C LYS A 2 12.35 -6.29 -6.01
N LYS A 3 11.71 -6.41 -7.19
CA LYS A 3 10.29 -6.83 -7.29
C LYS A 3 10.04 -8.28 -6.87
N LEU A 4 11.00 -9.17 -7.12
CA LEU A 4 10.83 -10.61 -6.91
C LEU A 4 10.85 -10.97 -5.42
N LEU A 5 11.76 -10.36 -4.67
CA LEU A 5 11.84 -10.53 -3.21
C LEU A 5 10.60 -9.93 -2.52
N LEU A 6 10.23 -8.70 -2.85
CA LEU A 6 9.14 -8.00 -2.18
C LEU A 6 7.74 -8.52 -2.55
N GLU A 7 7.49 -8.92 -3.80
CA GLU A 7 6.14 -9.25 -4.26
C GLU A 7 5.75 -10.72 -4.12
N LYS A 8 6.71 -11.67 -4.13
CA LYS A 8 6.43 -13.12 -4.18
C LYS A 8 6.72 -13.86 -2.87
N ILE A 9 7.73 -13.46 -2.11
CA ILE A 9 8.15 -14.19 -0.92
C ILE A 9 7.17 -13.95 0.24
N ARG A 10 6.66 -15.03 0.83
CA ARG A 10 5.73 -14.98 1.98
C ARG A 10 6.46 -14.48 3.22
N LEU A 11 5.77 -13.75 4.11
CA LEU A 11 6.36 -13.27 5.37
C LEU A 11 6.92 -14.41 6.23
N SER A 12 6.32 -15.61 6.17
CA SER A 12 6.83 -16.80 6.86
C SER A 12 8.20 -17.27 6.36
N GLN A 13 8.48 -17.11 5.06
CA GLN A 13 9.79 -17.47 4.49
C GLN A 13 10.86 -16.47 4.92
N TYR A 14 10.52 -15.17 4.98
CA TYR A 14 11.41 -14.16 5.55
C TYR A 14 11.75 -14.47 7.01
N PHE A 15 10.75 -14.87 7.80
CA PHE A 15 10.97 -15.22 9.20
C PHE A 15 11.98 -16.36 9.37
N ILE A 16 11.78 -17.49 8.67
CA ILE A 16 12.68 -18.65 8.78
C ILE A 16 14.09 -18.28 8.30
N PHE A 17 14.19 -17.60 7.16
CA PHE A 17 15.48 -17.17 6.60
C PHE A 17 16.25 -16.25 7.53
N LEU A 18 15.58 -15.23 8.08
CA LEU A 18 16.19 -14.29 9.02
C LEU A 18 16.57 -14.98 10.34
N LEU A 19 15.74 -15.91 10.83
CA LEU A 19 16.04 -16.66 12.05
C LEU A 19 17.31 -17.51 11.90
N VAL A 20 17.48 -18.19 10.76
CA VAL A 20 18.71 -18.95 10.47
C VAL A 20 19.92 -18.02 10.39
N ILE A 21 19.81 -16.89 9.69
CA ILE A 21 20.90 -15.92 9.55
C ILE A 21 21.29 -15.35 10.91
N PHE A 22 20.34 -14.86 11.70
CA PHE A 22 20.64 -14.28 13.00
C PHE A 22 21.09 -15.33 14.01
N GLY A 23 20.59 -16.57 13.92
CA GLY A 23 21.10 -17.68 14.72
C GLY A 23 22.58 -17.96 14.47
N LEU A 24 23.00 -18.00 13.19
CA LEU A 24 24.42 -18.14 12.83
C LEU A 24 25.23 -16.92 13.25
N LEU A 25 24.68 -15.73 13.07
CA LEU A 25 25.39 -14.48 13.34
C LEU A 25 25.65 -14.31 14.85
N VAL A 26 24.64 -14.55 15.70
CA VAL A 26 24.79 -14.51 17.16
C VAL A 26 25.73 -15.61 17.65
N ALA A 27 25.81 -16.77 16.98
CA ALA A 27 26.73 -17.84 17.37
C ALA A 27 28.20 -17.55 17.03
N VAL A 28 28.47 -16.68 16.05
CA VAL A 28 29.84 -16.39 15.55
C VAL A 28 30.37 -15.07 16.08
N VAL A 29 29.51 -14.07 16.27
CA VAL A 29 29.93 -12.73 16.70
C VAL A 29 30.30 -12.76 18.19
N PRO A 30 31.50 -12.27 18.56
CA PRO A 30 31.91 -12.23 19.95
C PRO A 30 31.03 -11.27 20.76
N GLU A 31 30.59 -11.77 21.91
CA GLU A 31 29.79 -11.02 22.87
C GLU A 31 30.64 -9.96 23.59
N VAL A 32 30.02 -8.83 23.92
CA VAL A 32 30.64 -7.69 24.61
C VAL A 32 29.83 -7.33 25.84
N THR A 33 30.50 -7.20 26.97
CA THR A 33 29.90 -6.67 28.19
C THR A 33 29.73 -5.16 28.08
N PHE A 34 28.48 -4.71 28.01
CA PHE A 34 28.19 -3.28 27.95
C PHE A 34 28.28 -2.62 29.33
N ASN A 35 28.91 -1.46 29.38
CA ASN A 35 28.86 -0.61 30.56
C ASN A 35 27.46 0.01 30.75
N SER A 36 27.21 0.59 31.94
CA SER A 36 25.93 1.22 32.29
C SER A 36 25.52 2.34 31.31
N GLY A 37 26.49 3.08 30.79
CA GLY A 37 26.26 4.12 29.78
C GLY A 37 25.74 3.55 28.45
N ALA A 38 26.37 2.47 27.95
CA ALA A 38 25.97 1.80 26.71
C ALA A 38 24.59 1.15 26.84
N LEU A 39 24.26 0.55 27.98
CA LEU A 39 22.91 0.02 28.25
C LEU A 39 21.85 1.14 28.28
N THR A 40 22.20 2.30 28.80
CA THR A 40 21.30 3.47 28.80
C THR A 40 21.07 3.97 27.37
N LEU A 41 22.12 4.08 26.55
CA LEU A 41 22.01 4.44 25.13
C LEU A 41 21.17 3.42 24.36
N PHE A 42 21.32 2.12 24.63
CA PHE A 42 20.49 1.09 24.04
C PHE A 42 19.01 1.26 24.41
N SER A 43 18.70 1.52 25.68
CA SER A 43 17.34 1.74 26.15
C SER A 43 16.70 2.97 25.48
N VAL A 44 17.41 4.09 25.43
CA VAL A 44 16.94 5.32 24.77
C VAL A 44 16.73 5.09 23.27
N ASN A 45 17.69 4.43 22.60
CA ASN A 45 17.58 4.13 21.18
C ASN A 45 16.41 3.20 20.87
N SER A 46 16.21 2.15 21.68
CA SER A 46 15.10 1.20 21.51
C SER A 46 13.75 1.87 21.72
N PHE A 47 13.66 2.78 22.71
CA PHE A 47 12.48 3.60 22.93
C PHE A 47 12.20 4.52 21.73
N LEU A 48 13.21 5.25 21.25
CA LEU A 48 13.09 6.11 20.07
C LEU A 48 12.71 5.31 18.82
N TYR A 49 13.29 4.12 18.62
CA TYR A 49 12.93 3.24 17.51
C TYR A 49 11.45 2.87 17.57
N GLY A 50 10.96 2.43 18.73
CA GLY A 50 9.54 2.14 18.96
C GLY A 50 8.64 3.35 18.70
N PHE A 51 9.03 4.50 19.23
CA PHE A 51 8.31 5.77 19.08
C PHE A 51 8.20 6.22 17.61
N TYR A 52 9.26 6.02 16.81
CA TYR A 52 9.26 6.39 15.39
C TYR A 52 8.54 5.35 14.51
N ILE A 53 8.77 4.05 14.73
CA ILE A 53 8.23 3.02 13.84
C ILE A 53 6.72 2.84 14.00
N ALA A 54 6.18 2.97 15.22
CA ALA A 54 4.77 2.69 15.47
C ALA A 54 3.81 3.65 14.73
N PRO A 55 3.97 4.98 14.77
CA PRO A 55 3.15 5.90 13.99
C PRO A 55 3.27 5.68 12.49
N ILE A 56 4.48 5.42 11.98
CA ILE A 56 4.71 5.19 10.55
C ILE A 56 4.00 3.92 10.08
N LEU A 57 4.11 2.82 10.84
CA LEU A 57 3.38 1.59 10.58
C LEU A 57 1.86 1.80 10.60
N ALA A 58 1.35 2.52 11.61
CA ALA A 58 -0.07 2.82 11.74
C ALA A 58 -0.58 3.67 10.56
N ALA A 59 0.16 4.69 10.15
CA ALA A 59 -0.16 5.54 9.01
C ALA A 59 -0.19 4.74 7.70
N GLN A 60 0.80 3.85 7.46
CA GLN A 60 0.80 3.01 6.25
C GLN A 60 -0.34 1.98 6.25
N ARG A 61 -0.72 1.43 7.41
CA ARG A 61 -1.90 0.56 7.53
C ARG A 61 -3.19 1.33 7.22
N SER A 62 -3.36 2.50 7.84
CA SER A 62 -4.54 3.38 7.64
C SER A 62 -4.65 3.80 6.17
N ARG A 63 -3.54 4.18 5.54
CA ARG A 63 -3.48 4.47 4.10
C ARG A 63 -4.00 3.32 3.23
N ILE A 64 -3.62 2.07 3.51
CA ILE A 64 -4.10 0.91 2.74
C ILE A 64 -5.62 0.72 2.92
N GLU A 65 -6.13 0.91 4.14
CA GLU A 65 -7.56 0.81 4.45
C GLU A 65 -8.36 1.93 3.75
N GLU A 66 -7.81 3.14 3.74
CA GLU A 66 -8.40 4.28 3.05
C GLU A 66 -8.40 4.09 1.52
N LEU A 67 -7.31 3.59 0.94
CA LEU A 67 -7.26 3.24 -0.48
C LEU A 67 -8.32 2.19 -0.85
N HIS A 68 -8.54 1.18 0.00
CA HIS A 68 -9.63 0.21 -0.18
C HIS A 68 -11.00 0.89 -0.18
N ARG A 69 -11.24 1.78 0.77
CA ARG A 69 -12.49 2.54 0.88
C ARG A 69 -12.74 3.39 -0.35
N ILE A 70 -11.73 4.14 -0.80
CA ILE A 70 -11.81 5.03 -1.96
C ILE A 70 -12.07 4.22 -3.24
N VAL A 71 -11.30 3.16 -3.50
CA VAL A 71 -11.48 2.34 -4.72
C VAL A 71 -12.86 1.70 -4.75
N ARG A 72 -13.37 1.23 -3.61
CA ARG A 72 -14.74 0.69 -3.54
C ARG A 72 -15.79 1.78 -3.76
N ALA A 73 -15.64 2.95 -3.14
CA ALA A 73 -16.56 4.08 -3.33
C ALA A 73 -16.60 4.53 -4.79
N GLU A 74 -15.44 4.59 -5.44
CA GLU A 74 -15.34 4.93 -6.85
C GLU A 74 -15.94 3.85 -7.75
N ALA A 75 -15.69 2.56 -7.48
CA ALA A 75 -16.33 1.47 -8.21
C ALA A 75 -17.87 1.59 -8.12
N ASN A 76 -18.41 1.86 -6.94
CA ASN A 76 -19.84 2.06 -6.73
C ASN A 76 -20.36 3.27 -7.51
N ALA A 77 -19.62 4.39 -7.51
CA ALA A 77 -19.97 5.57 -8.27
C ALA A 77 -20.00 5.29 -9.78
N ILE A 78 -18.99 4.60 -10.31
CA ILE A 78 -18.91 4.22 -11.73
C ILE A 78 -20.08 3.30 -12.11
N PHE A 79 -20.38 2.30 -11.28
CA PHE A 79 -21.54 1.44 -11.52
C PHE A 79 -22.84 2.23 -11.55
N ALA A 80 -23.06 3.15 -10.60
CA ALA A 80 -24.24 4.02 -10.58
C ALA A 80 -24.30 4.96 -11.79
N MET A 81 -23.16 5.46 -12.27
CA MET A 81 -23.05 6.28 -13.48
C MET A 81 -23.43 5.49 -14.75
N VAL A 82 -22.89 4.27 -14.89
CA VAL A 82 -23.24 3.36 -16.00
C VAL A 82 -24.73 2.96 -15.96
N LEU A 83 -25.31 2.77 -14.77
CA LEU A 83 -26.74 2.50 -14.65
C LEU A 83 -27.61 3.69 -15.07
N SER A 84 -27.19 4.93 -14.79
CA SER A 84 -27.97 6.10 -15.22
C SER A 84 -28.06 6.27 -16.73
N VAL A 85 -27.10 5.75 -17.49
CA VAL A 85 -27.12 5.80 -18.95
C VAL A 85 -27.87 4.63 -19.61
N LYS A 86 -28.52 3.76 -18.84
CA LYS A 86 -29.22 2.57 -19.35
C LYS A 86 -30.31 2.89 -20.38
N LYS A 87 -30.97 4.05 -20.24
CA LYS A 87 -32.06 4.52 -21.11
C LYS A 87 -31.56 5.15 -22.43
N LEU A 88 -30.26 5.41 -22.56
CA LEU A 88 -29.70 5.98 -23.79
C LEU A 88 -29.77 4.97 -24.96
N PRO A 89 -29.72 5.47 -26.21
CA PRO A 89 -29.58 4.63 -27.39
C PRO A 89 -28.38 3.70 -27.27
N LYS A 90 -28.49 2.47 -27.79
CA LYS A 90 -27.46 1.43 -27.63
C LYS A 90 -26.07 1.92 -28.04
N GLY A 91 -25.94 2.68 -29.12
CA GLY A 91 -24.66 3.23 -29.58
C GLY A 91 -24.00 4.12 -28.52
N LEU A 92 -24.72 5.16 -28.10
CA LEU A 92 -24.24 6.13 -27.10
C LEU A 92 -23.95 5.47 -25.75
N ARG A 93 -24.82 4.55 -25.31
CA ARG A 93 -24.60 3.80 -24.08
C ARG A 93 -23.34 2.95 -24.14
N ASN A 94 -23.11 2.24 -25.25
CA ASN A 94 -21.95 1.37 -25.41
C ASN A 94 -20.65 2.19 -25.47
N GLU A 95 -20.69 3.36 -26.11
CA GLU A 95 -19.56 4.30 -26.14
C GLU A 95 -19.17 4.75 -24.72
N ILE A 96 -20.12 5.25 -23.94
CA ILE A 96 -19.88 5.66 -22.54
C ILE A 96 -19.38 4.49 -21.70
N GLN A 97 -19.95 3.29 -21.86
CA GLN A 97 -19.50 2.09 -21.17
C GLN A 97 -18.07 1.71 -21.52
N GLU A 98 -17.67 1.77 -22.79
CA GLU A 98 -16.29 1.49 -23.20
C GLU A 98 -15.33 2.52 -22.62
N MET A 99 -15.69 3.81 -22.58
CA MET A 99 -14.85 4.83 -21.96
C MET A 99 -14.62 4.53 -20.46
N PHE A 100 -15.65 4.12 -19.72
CA PHE A 100 -15.47 3.67 -18.33
C PHE A 100 -14.61 2.40 -18.23
N LEU A 101 -14.72 1.45 -19.17
CA LEU A 101 -13.86 0.26 -19.21
C LEU A 101 -12.40 0.63 -19.48
N GLU A 102 -12.15 1.53 -20.43
CA GLU A 102 -10.81 2.03 -20.73
C GLU A 102 -10.19 2.71 -19.51
N TYR A 103 -10.99 3.53 -18.81
CA TYR A 103 -10.58 4.14 -17.54
C TYR A 103 -10.18 3.09 -16.51
N LEU A 104 -11.05 2.11 -16.23
CA LEU A 104 -10.79 1.07 -15.24
C LEU A 104 -9.58 0.21 -15.62
N ARG A 105 -9.47 -0.18 -16.90
CA ARG A 105 -8.33 -0.96 -17.42
C ARG A 105 -7.02 -0.19 -17.28
N ALA A 106 -7.01 1.11 -17.58
CA ALA A 106 -5.83 1.96 -17.39
C ALA A 106 -5.40 2.01 -15.92
N SER A 107 -6.35 2.24 -15.01
CA SER A 107 -6.13 2.28 -13.57
C SER A 107 -5.58 0.95 -13.01
N ILE A 108 -6.16 -0.19 -13.42
CA ILE A 108 -5.73 -1.53 -12.96
C ILE A 108 -4.35 -1.91 -13.52
N LYS A 109 -4.08 -1.65 -14.81
CA LYS A 109 -2.86 -2.08 -15.49
C LYS A 109 -1.63 -1.41 -14.89
N GLN A 110 -1.74 -0.11 -14.59
CA GLN A 110 -0.59 0.67 -14.16
C GLN A 110 -0.41 0.70 -12.64
N ARG A 111 -1.50 0.56 -11.86
CA ARG A 111 -1.50 0.58 -10.39
C ARG A 111 -0.77 1.79 -9.78
N ARG A 112 -0.90 2.95 -10.42
CA ARG A 112 -0.23 4.20 -10.06
C ARG A 112 -1.24 5.34 -10.02
N ALA A 113 -0.89 6.39 -9.26
CA ALA A 113 -1.65 7.62 -9.23
C ALA A 113 -1.67 8.29 -10.63
N GLY A 114 -2.78 8.94 -10.98
CA GLY A 114 -2.90 9.77 -12.19
C GLY A 114 -3.04 9.03 -13.54
N GLU A 115 -2.77 7.73 -13.64
CA GLU A 115 -2.73 7.04 -14.95
C GLU A 115 -4.11 6.86 -15.61
N GLY A 116 -5.19 6.87 -14.80
CA GLY A 116 -6.56 6.91 -15.30
C GLY A 116 -7.08 8.33 -15.53
N GLU A 117 -6.34 9.39 -15.17
CA GLU A 117 -6.81 10.79 -15.27
C GLU A 117 -7.13 11.20 -16.69
N LYS A 118 -6.23 10.95 -17.64
CA LYS A 118 -6.49 11.27 -19.06
C LYS A 118 -7.74 10.60 -19.60
N LYS A 119 -7.98 9.32 -19.24
CA LYS A 119 -9.16 8.58 -19.68
C LYS A 119 -10.43 9.12 -19.06
N TYR A 120 -10.38 9.50 -17.79
CA TYR A 120 -11.53 10.10 -17.11
C TYR A 120 -11.83 11.53 -17.59
N GLU A 121 -10.79 12.32 -17.88
CA GLU A 121 -10.94 13.63 -18.51
C GLU A 121 -11.58 13.52 -19.88
N GLN A 122 -11.23 12.48 -20.66
CA GLN A 122 -11.93 12.19 -21.92
C GLN A 122 -13.42 11.95 -21.72
N LEU A 123 -13.86 11.25 -20.66
CA LEU A 123 -15.29 11.13 -20.33
C LEU A 123 -15.93 12.49 -20.04
N ILE A 124 -15.24 13.35 -19.27
CA ILE A 124 -15.74 14.69 -18.95
C ILE A 124 -15.87 15.53 -20.22
N SER A 125 -14.84 15.55 -21.08
CA SER A 125 -14.87 16.25 -22.36
C SER A 125 -15.99 15.74 -23.26
N PHE A 126 -16.17 14.42 -23.34
CA PHE A 126 -17.28 13.82 -24.08
C PHE A 126 -18.64 14.34 -23.60
N CYS A 127 -18.86 14.39 -22.28
CA CYS A 127 -20.11 14.91 -21.73
C CYS A 127 -20.29 16.42 -21.99
N LEU A 128 -19.22 17.21 -21.94
CA LEU A 128 -19.26 18.66 -22.21
C LEU A 128 -19.54 18.99 -23.68
N ASP A 129 -18.96 18.22 -24.60
CA ASP A 129 -19.05 18.45 -26.04
C ASP A 129 -20.32 17.85 -26.67
N TYR A 130 -21.08 17.05 -25.90
CA TYR A 130 -22.27 16.38 -26.39
C TYR A 130 -23.43 17.37 -26.67
N LYS A 131 -23.90 17.39 -27.92
CA LYS A 131 -25.01 18.27 -28.39
C LYS A 131 -26.21 17.49 -28.95
N GLY A 132 -26.39 16.23 -28.54
CA GLY A 132 -27.47 15.37 -29.04
C GLY A 132 -28.77 15.46 -28.24
N GLU A 133 -29.79 14.70 -28.66
CA GLU A 133 -31.16 14.75 -28.10
C GLU A 133 -31.28 14.37 -26.60
N HIS A 134 -30.26 13.70 -26.05
CA HIS A 134 -30.26 13.20 -24.67
C HIS A 134 -29.44 14.05 -23.70
N GLN A 135 -29.28 15.34 -23.97
CA GLN A 135 -28.41 16.25 -23.23
C GLN A 135 -28.67 16.24 -21.71
N GLU A 136 -29.93 16.27 -21.27
CA GLU A 136 -30.28 16.23 -19.83
C GLU A 136 -29.72 14.99 -19.10
N THR A 137 -29.68 13.83 -19.77
CA THR A 137 -29.12 12.61 -19.16
C THR A 137 -27.59 12.66 -19.12
N ILE A 138 -26.97 13.29 -20.11
CA ILE A 138 -25.52 13.48 -20.19
C ILE A 138 -25.05 14.53 -19.18
N ASP A 139 -25.80 15.61 -18.99
CA ASP A 139 -25.51 16.64 -17.96
C ASP A 139 -25.57 16.04 -16.56
N LYS A 140 -26.58 15.20 -16.28
CA LYS A 140 -26.65 14.44 -15.01
C LYS A 140 -25.50 13.46 -14.83
N LEU A 141 -24.96 12.90 -15.93
CA LEU A 141 -23.76 12.08 -15.88
C LEU A 141 -22.53 12.93 -15.59
N LEU A 142 -22.41 14.10 -16.23
CA LEU A 142 -21.34 15.07 -16.00
C LEU A 142 -21.29 15.51 -14.54
N ASP A 143 -22.43 15.86 -13.94
CA ASP A 143 -22.51 16.24 -12.52
C ASP A 143 -21.97 15.14 -11.61
N LYS A 144 -22.29 13.87 -11.91
CA LYS A 144 -21.76 12.71 -11.18
C LYS A 144 -20.28 12.51 -11.41
N LEU A 145 -19.78 12.69 -12.64
CA LEU A 145 -18.36 12.58 -12.99
C LEU A 145 -17.54 13.63 -12.23
N VAL A 146 -18.01 14.88 -12.21
CA VAL A 146 -17.39 16.00 -11.49
C VAL A 146 -17.43 15.76 -9.98
N THR A 147 -18.56 15.33 -9.43
CA THR A 147 -18.66 14.98 -7.99
C THR A 147 -17.68 13.86 -7.62
N ASN A 148 -17.55 12.85 -8.47
CA ASN A 148 -16.63 11.73 -8.23
C ASN A 148 -15.15 12.11 -8.42
N GLN A 149 -14.84 13.28 -9.01
CA GLN A 149 -13.46 13.79 -9.09
C GLN A 149 -12.81 13.94 -7.71
N GLN A 150 -13.60 14.26 -6.67
CA GLN A 150 -13.08 14.32 -5.30
C GLN A 150 -12.53 12.98 -4.82
N ASN A 151 -13.20 11.87 -5.14
CA ASN A 151 -12.73 10.51 -4.81
C ASN A 151 -11.40 10.22 -5.51
N ARG A 152 -11.23 10.72 -6.74
CA ARG A 152 -10.03 10.53 -7.55
C ARG A 152 -8.85 11.34 -7.03
N THR A 153 -9.08 12.60 -6.67
CA THR A 153 -8.07 13.42 -5.99
C THR A 153 -7.62 12.76 -4.69
N ASN A 154 -8.56 12.27 -3.88
CA ASN A 154 -8.25 11.52 -2.66
C ASN A 154 -7.45 10.25 -2.96
N PHE A 155 -7.82 9.51 -4.01
CA PHE A 155 -7.10 8.32 -4.46
C PHE A 155 -5.64 8.64 -4.83
N THR A 156 -5.43 9.65 -5.67
CA THR A 156 -4.10 10.12 -6.10
C THR A 156 -3.26 10.56 -4.90
N MET A 157 -3.85 11.34 -3.98
CA MET A 157 -3.18 11.77 -2.75
C MET A 157 -2.73 10.58 -1.90
N GLN A 158 -3.61 9.61 -1.64
CA GLN A 158 -3.28 8.43 -0.82
C GLN A 158 -2.31 7.48 -1.53
N MET A 159 -2.37 7.35 -2.85
CA MET A 159 -1.40 6.57 -3.62
C MET A 159 0.01 7.16 -3.55
N ASN A 160 0.12 8.49 -3.49
CA ASN A 160 1.39 9.22 -3.40
C ASN A 160 1.90 9.40 -1.97
N ASN A 161 1.05 9.22 -0.95
CA ASN A 161 1.40 9.34 0.46
C ASN A 161 2.33 8.21 0.93
N ARG A 162 3.62 8.30 0.61
CA ARG A 162 4.66 7.33 0.99
C ARG A 162 5.45 7.85 2.17
N VAL A 163 6.03 6.93 2.94
CA VAL A 163 7.02 7.25 3.98
C VAL A 163 8.14 8.10 3.36
N PHE A 164 8.43 9.25 3.97
CA PHE A 164 9.39 10.20 3.43
C PHE A 164 10.81 9.65 3.52
N SER A 165 11.71 10.10 2.62
CA SER A 165 13.11 9.65 2.61
C SER A 165 13.81 9.91 3.95
N ASN A 166 13.49 11.03 4.61
CA ASN A 166 14.08 11.40 5.89
C ASN A 166 13.62 10.46 7.02
N GLU A 167 12.35 10.06 7.02
CA GLU A 167 11.81 9.08 7.98
C GLU A 167 12.48 7.71 7.82
N TRP A 168 12.73 7.29 6.57
CA TRP A 168 13.50 6.07 6.30
C TRP A 168 14.92 6.14 6.84
N MET A 169 15.60 7.27 6.67
CA MET A 169 16.96 7.45 7.18
C MET A 169 17.00 7.32 8.70
N ILE A 170 16.12 8.03 9.41
CA ILE A 170 16.04 7.97 10.88
C ILE A 170 15.72 6.53 11.33
N MET A 171 14.72 5.89 10.73
CA MET A 171 14.38 4.51 11.08
C MET A 171 15.53 3.53 10.83
N LEU A 172 16.26 3.66 9.72
CA LEU A 172 17.38 2.77 9.42
C LEU A 172 18.55 2.96 10.39
N VAL A 173 18.83 4.19 10.81
CA VAL A 173 19.84 4.47 11.84
C VAL A 173 19.43 3.82 13.17
N LEU A 174 18.22 4.12 13.65
CA LEU A 174 17.72 3.58 14.92
C LEU A 174 17.64 2.05 14.90
N PHE A 175 17.20 1.46 13.78
CA PHE A 175 17.18 0.02 13.56
C PHE A 175 18.58 -0.59 13.61
N SER A 176 19.54 -0.01 12.89
CA SER A 176 20.91 -0.54 12.81
C SER A 176 21.61 -0.51 14.17
N VAL A 177 21.41 0.58 14.93
CA VAL A 177 21.90 0.68 16.31
C VAL A 177 21.25 -0.39 17.18
N THR A 178 19.91 -0.49 17.19
CA THR A 178 19.19 -1.48 18.00
C THR A 178 19.65 -2.91 17.69
N LEU A 179 19.75 -3.25 16.40
CA LEU A 179 20.17 -4.57 15.95
C LEU A 179 21.60 -4.89 16.39
N SER A 180 22.52 -3.92 16.27
CA SER A 180 23.91 -4.09 16.68
C SER A 180 24.03 -4.35 18.17
N PHE A 181 23.29 -3.61 19.00
CA PHE A 181 23.26 -3.84 20.45
C PHE A 181 22.74 -5.23 20.80
N VAL A 182 21.65 -5.70 20.17
CA VAL A 182 21.11 -7.04 20.46
C VAL A 182 22.07 -8.16 20.06
N ILE A 183 22.80 -7.98 18.94
CA ILE A 183 23.79 -8.97 18.47
C ILE A 183 25.02 -9.03 19.38
N LEU A 184 25.49 -7.88 19.87
CA LEU A 184 26.74 -7.76 20.63
C LEU A 184 26.53 -7.92 22.15
N LEU A 185 25.30 -7.91 22.64
CA LEU A 185 25.00 -8.01 24.06
C LEU A 185 25.44 -9.38 24.59
N ASP A 186 26.37 -9.37 25.55
CA ASP A 186 26.63 -10.53 26.40
C ASP A 186 25.40 -10.80 27.26
N ALA A 187 24.58 -11.72 26.77
CA ALA A 187 23.38 -12.20 27.43
C ALA A 187 23.63 -13.57 28.03
N SER A 188 24.81 -13.84 28.60
CA SER A 188 25.21 -15.13 29.16
C SER A 188 25.26 -16.28 28.12
N SER A 189 26.29 -17.13 28.23
CA SER A 189 26.62 -18.23 27.30
C SER A 189 25.56 -19.35 27.13
N GLY A 190 24.35 -19.18 27.67
CA GLY A 190 23.26 -20.12 27.50
C GLY A 190 22.68 -20.07 26.09
N VAL A 191 22.56 -21.23 25.44
CA VAL A 191 21.91 -21.42 24.11
C VAL A 191 20.52 -20.76 24.05
N ILE A 192 19.80 -20.71 25.17
CA ILE A 192 18.49 -20.06 25.28
C ILE A 192 18.57 -18.55 24.99
N TYR A 193 19.57 -17.86 25.53
CA TYR A 193 19.74 -16.42 25.33
C TYR A 193 20.18 -16.08 23.91
N GLN A 194 21.02 -16.93 23.30
CA GLN A 194 21.38 -16.80 21.89
C GLN A 194 20.16 -16.98 20.98
N LEU A 195 19.29 -17.94 21.28
CA LEU A 195 18.02 -18.12 20.56
C LEU A 195 17.09 -16.91 20.74
N LEU A 196 16.98 -16.38 21.96
CA LEU A 196 16.19 -15.18 22.24
C LEU A 196 16.72 -13.96 21.47
N ALA A 197 18.04 -13.74 21.46
CA ALA A 197 18.67 -12.66 20.70
C ALA A 197 18.40 -12.82 19.19
N ALA A 198 18.56 -14.02 18.64
CA ALA A 198 18.25 -14.31 17.25
C ALA A 198 16.76 -14.06 16.91
N MET A 199 15.85 -14.45 17.81
CA MET A 199 14.41 -14.16 17.67
C MET A 199 14.11 -12.65 17.72
N LEU A 200 14.76 -11.90 18.62
CA LEU A 200 14.61 -10.45 18.72
C LEU A 200 15.10 -9.75 17.44
N CYS A 201 16.30 -10.09 16.95
CA CYS A 201 16.84 -9.58 15.69
C CYS A 201 15.92 -9.89 14.50
N THR A 202 15.38 -11.11 14.46
CA THR A 202 14.40 -11.54 13.46
C THR A 202 13.14 -10.70 13.55
N GLY A 203 12.58 -10.52 14.74
CA GLY A 203 11.38 -9.70 14.98
C GLY A 203 11.56 -8.25 14.56
N LEU A 204 12.67 -7.62 14.97
CA LEU A 204 13.00 -6.23 14.59
C LEU A 204 13.12 -6.07 13.08
N THR A 205 13.83 -7.00 12.42
CA THR A 205 14.00 -6.97 10.96
C THR A 205 12.68 -7.22 10.24
N MET A 206 11.84 -8.10 10.78
CA MET A 206 10.50 -8.38 10.25
C MET A 206 9.59 -7.15 10.29
N LEU A 207 9.66 -6.33 11.34
CA LEU A 207 8.93 -5.06 11.40
C LEU A 207 9.30 -4.14 10.23
N LEU A 208 10.59 -4.04 9.93
CA LEU A 208 11.08 -3.22 8.82
C LEU A 208 10.65 -3.80 7.46
N VAL A 209 10.74 -5.13 7.26
CA VAL A 209 10.26 -5.80 6.05
C VAL A 209 8.75 -5.59 5.84
N ILE A 210 7.96 -5.70 6.90
CA ILE A 210 6.52 -5.44 6.88
C ILE A 210 6.25 -3.99 6.48
N LEU A 211 6.97 -3.03 7.06
CA LEU A 211 6.83 -1.62 6.73
C LEU A 211 7.16 -1.33 5.26
N VAL A 212 8.26 -1.89 4.74
CA VAL A 212 8.62 -1.78 3.32
C VAL A 212 7.50 -2.35 2.45
N LYS A 213 6.95 -3.52 2.81
CA LYS A 213 5.83 -4.13 2.06
C LYS A 213 4.55 -3.31 2.08
N MET A 214 4.23 -2.67 3.21
CA MET A 214 3.08 -1.76 3.31
C MET A 214 3.30 -0.48 2.50
N SER A 215 4.46 0.17 2.67
CA SER A 215 4.82 1.41 1.96
C SER A 215 4.82 1.24 0.44
N THR A 216 5.28 0.08 -0.04
CA THR A 216 5.31 -0.28 -1.48
C THR A 216 4.01 -0.87 -2.01
N LEU A 217 2.96 -0.98 -1.18
CA LEU A 217 1.66 -1.58 -1.55
C LEU A 217 1.78 -3.02 -2.09
N THR A 218 2.85 -3.74 -1.73
CA THR A 218 3.08 -5.13 -2.14
C THR A 218 2.44 -6.12 -1.16
N HIS A 219 1.96 -5.63 -0.02
CA HIS A 219 1.21 -6.40 0.96
C HIS A 219 -0.09 -6.99 0.37
N LYS A 220 -0.50 -8.18 0.83
CA LYS A 220 -1.69 -8.89 0.32
C LYS A 220 -2.93 -8.01 0.32
N LYS A 221 -3.18 -7.30 1.43
CA LYS A 221 -4.30 -6.37 1.57
C LYS A 221 -4.25 -5.28 0.49
N ALA A 222 -3.10 -4.65 0.27
CA ALA A 222 -2.96 -3.60 -0.76
C ALA A 222 -3.20 -4.14 -2.19
N LYS A 223 -2.80 -5.37 -2.50
CA LYS A 223 -3.07 -5.98 -3.81
C LYS A 223 -4.57 -6.20 -4.07
N GLN A 224 -5.35 -6.49 -3.03
CA GLN A 224 -6.79 -6.74 -3.11
C GLN A 224 -7.62 -5.47 -3.31
N MET A 225 -7.02 -4.28 -3.14
CA MET A 225 -7.78 -3.02 -3.30
C MET A 225 -8.32 -2.83 -4.71
N TRP A 226 -7.70 -3.47 -5.70
CA TRP A 226 -8.09 -3.39 -7.11
C TRP A 226 -9.23 -4.34 -7.50
N ASP A 227 -9.62 -5.26 -6.61
CA ASP A 227 -10.61 -6.30 -6.94
C ASP A 227 -11.98 -5.73 -7.31
N PRO A 228 -12.50 -4.64 -6.69
CA PRO A 228 -13.74 -4.00 -7.14
C PRO A 228 -13.71 -3.53 -8.60
N TYR A 229 -12.61 -2.93 -9.05
CA TYR A 229 -12.48 -2.53 -10.46
C TYR A 229 -12.41 -3.73 -11.39
N LYS A 230 -11.67 -4.79 -11.01
CA LYS A 230 -11.60 -6.02 -11.82
C LYS A 230 -12.99 -6.64 -11.99
N LYS A 231 -13.76 -6.73 -10.90
CA LYS A 231 -15.13 -7.26 -10.94
C LYS A 231 -16.03 -6.45 -11.86
N LEU A 232 -15.93 -5.13 -11.88
CA LEU A 232 -16.70 -4.28 -12.80
C LEU A 232 -16.32 -4.52 -14.26
N VAL A 233 -15.02 -4.66 -14.55
CA VAL A 233 -14.53 -4.97 -15.90
C VAL A 233 -14.98 -6.35 -16.35
N GLU A 234 -14.84 -7.36 -15.49
CA GLU A 234 -15.22 -8.76 -15.79
C GLU A 234 -16.73 -8.91 -15.97
N SER A 235 -17.52 -8.28 -15.09
CA SER A 235 -18.98 -8.33 -15.16
C SER A 235 -19.57 -7.40 -16.22
N HIS A 236 -18.77 -6.58 -16.91
CA HIS A 236 -19.25 -5.53 -17.81
C HIS A 236 -20.33 -4.66 -17.16
N PHE A 237 -20.08 -4.27 -15.90
CA PHE A 237 -21.01 -3.50 -15.05
C PHE A 237 -22.36 -4.20 -14.79
N HIS A 238 -22.44 -5.53 -14.84
CA HIS A 238 -23.63 -6.26 -14.42
C HIS A 238 -23.70 -6.48 -12.90
N ARG A 239 -22.56 -6.55 -12.21
CA ARG A 239 -22.46 -6.77 -10.76
C ARG A 239 -21.23 -6.09 -10.17
N ILE A 240 -21.32 -5.71 -8.89
CA ILE A 240 -20.21 -5.10 -8.13
C ILE A 240 -19.66 -6.01 -7.02
N ASP A 241 -20.34 -7.12 -6.72
CA ASP A 241 -19.95 -8.13 -5.72
C ASP A 241 -19.98 -9.56 -6.28
#